data_AF-A0A9D8BTJ9-F1
#
_entry.id   AF-A0A9D8BTJ9-F1
#
_cell.length_a   1.000
_cell.length_b   1.000
_cell.length_c   1.000
_cell.angle_alpha   90.00
_cell.angle_beta   90.00
_cell.angle_gamma   90.00
#
_symmetry.space_group_name_H-M   'P 1'
#
loop_
_entity.id
_entity.type
_entity.pdbx_description
1 polymer ?
#
loop_
_entity_poly.entity_id
_entity_poly.type
_entity_poly.pdbx_seq_one_letter_code
_entity_poly.pdbx_strand_id
1 'polypeptide(L)'
;MRVLHVAATPFFSDRGCHVRIYEEVKRLARLGVEQVICTYHIGRDMPGLDIRRCIRVPWYKRTDARPSIHKVYIDFLVLVRAIRVARRFRPQVIHGHTHE
;
A
#
# COMPACT_ATOMS: atom_id res chain seq x y z
N MET A 1 9.01 -16.67 -2.81
CA MET A 1 9.56 -15.44 -2.17
C MET A 1 8.40 -14.56 -1.74
N ARG A 2 8.50 -13.83 -0.64
CA ARG A 2 7.44 -12.99 -0.07
C ARG A 2 7.89 -11.54 0.02
N VAL A 3 7.16 -10.64 -0.63
CA VAL A 3 7.46 -9.20 -0.64
C VAL A 3 6.30 -8.42 -0.05
N LEU A 4 6.61 -7.54 0.91
CA LEU A 4 5.66 -6.60 1.48
C LEU A 4 5.88 -5.22 0.85
N HIS A 5 4.91 -4.74 0.10
CA HIS A 5 4.90 -3.38 -0.42
C HIS A 5 4.20 -2.46 0.57
N VAL A 6 4.77 -1.30 0.84
CA VAL A 6 4.17 -0.26 1.69
C VAL A 6 3.99 0.98 0.86
N ALA A 7 2.75 1.33 0.53
CA ALA A 7 2.40 2.49 -0.27
C ALA A 7 1.63 3.50 0.60
N ALA A 8 2.32 4.56 1.03
CA ALA A 8 1.76 5.66 1.81
C ALA A 8 0.95 6.64 0.93
N THR A 9 0.07 6.10 0.09
CA THR A 9 -0.72 6.81 -0.90
C THR A 9 -2.10 6.18 -1.00
N PRO A 10 -3.11 6.88 -1.56
CA PRO A 10 -4.42 6.28 -1.84
C PRO A 10 -4.34 5.32 -3.04
N PHE A 11 -3.70 4.17 -2.87
CA PHE A 11 -3.58 3.13 -3.91
C PHE A 11 -4.90 2.34 -4.03
N PHE A 12 -5.48 2.10 -5.20
CA PHE A 12 -5.21 2.67 -6.52
C PHE A 12 -6.03 3.95 -6.74
N SER A 13 -5.38 5.03 -7.17
CA SER A 13 -5.99 6.23 -7.75
C SER A 13 -5.49 6.26 -9.20
N ASP A 14 -6.30 6.54 -10.21
CA ASP A 14 -5.95 6.42 -11.65
C ASP A 14 -4.81 7.37 -12.12
N ARG A 15 -3.62 7.28 -11.52
CA ARG A 15 -2.39 8.00 -11.88
C ARG A 15 -1.38 6.98 -12.40
N GLY A 16 -0.58 7.37 -13.40
CA GLY A 16 0.37 6.48 -14.08
C GLY A 16 1.35 5.75 -13.16
N CYS A 17 1.72 6.34 -12.02
CA CYS A 17 2.59 5.71 -11.03
C CYS A 17 1.98 4.42 -10.43
N HIS A 18 0.66 4.41 -10.17
CA HIS A 18 -0.01 3.24 -9.61
C HIS A 18 -0.14 2.11 -10.63
N VAL A 19 -0.26 2.42 -11.93
CA VAL A 19 -0.26 1.44 -13.01
C VAL A 19 1.07 0.71 -13.09
N ARG A 20 2.19 1.43 -12.95
CA ARG A 20 3.53 0.80 -12.93
C ARG A 20 3.67 -0.18 -11.77
N ILE A 21 3.29 0.23 -10.56
CA ILE A 21 3.30 -0.65 -9.36
C ILE A 21 2.38 -1.85 -9.59
N TYR A 22 1.20 -1.65 -10.16
CA TYR A 22 0.26 -2.74 -10.46
C TYR A 22 0.88 -3.77 -11.42
N GLU A 23 1.46 -3.33 -12.54
CA GLU A 23 2.08 -4.22 -13.52
C GLU A 23 3.32 -4.93 -12.98
N GLU A 24 4.13 -4.24 -12.17
CA GLU A 24 5.30 -4.83 -11.49
C GLU A 24 4.88 -5.96 -10.55
N VAL A 25 3.94 -5.67 -9.64
CA VAL A 25 3.46 -6.65 -8.66
C VAL A 25 2.77 -7.82 -9.36
N LYS A 26 1.97 -7.55 -10.41
CA LYS A 26 1.30 -8.59 -11.20
C LYS A 26 2.29 -9.50 -11.92
N ARG A 27 3.37 -8.97 -12.49
CA ARG A 27 4.42 -9.78 -13.14
C ARG A 27 5.16 -10.65 -12.12
N LEU A 28 5.52 -10.08 -10.97
CA LEU A 28 6.15 -10.84 -9.88
C LEU A 28 5.22 -11.94 -9.36
N ALA A 29 3.91 -11.69 -9.30
CA ALA A 29 2.94 -12.70 -8.86
C ALA A 29 2.88 -13.89 -9.83
N ARG A 30 2.98 -13.64 -11.14
CA ARG A 30 3.08 -14.70 -12.16
C ARG A 30 4.35 -15.54 -12.05
N LEU A 31 5.41 -15.00 -11.46
CA LEU A 31 6.66 -15.71 -11.18
C LEU A 31 6.60 -16.51 -9.86
N GLY A 32 5.43 -16.60 -9.20
CA GLY A 32 5.27 -17.30 -7.93
C GLY A 32 5.77 -16.50 -6.72
N VAL A 33 5.97 -15.19 -6.85
CA VAL A 33 6.29 -14.30 -5.73
C VAL A 33 4.99 -13.88 -5.05
N GLU A 34 4.81 -14.34 -3.82
CA GLU A 34 3.73 -13.89 -2.96
C GLU A 34 3.95 -12.44 -2.55
N GLN A 35 2.92 -11.61 -2.70
CA GLN A 35 3.04 -10.18 -2.49
C GLN A 35 1.84 -9.65 -1.74
N VAL A 36 2.10 -8.75 -0.79
CA VAL A 36 1.07 -8.04 -0.05
C VAL A 36 1.35 -6.55 -0.11
N ILE A 37 0.32 -5.75 -0.40
CA ILE A 37 0.43 -4.28 -0.44
C ILE A 37 -0.29 -3.70 0.77
N CYS A 38 0.44 -3.01 1.64
CA CYS A 38 -0.13 -2.19 2.71
C CYS A 38 -0.29 -0.76 2.24
N THR A 39 -1.51 -0.21 2.34
CA THR A 39 -1.82 1.12 1.82
C THR A 39 -2.89 1.85 2.65
N TYR A 40 -3.19 3.09 2.28
CA TYR A 40 -4.21 3.92 2.92
C TYR A 40 -5.60 3.27 2.78
N HIS A 41 -6.54 3.66 3.64
CA HIS A 41 -7.94 3.21 3.55
C HIS A 41 -8.66 3.73 2.31
N ILE A 42 -8.12 4.76 1.64
CA ILE A 42 -8.69 5.38 0.44
C ILE A 42 -8.06 4.74 -0.81
N GLY A 43 -8.88 4.48 -1.83
CA GLY A 43 -8.46 3.96 -3.13
C GLY A 43 -9.33 2.78 -3.57
N ARG A 44 -8.94 2.15 -4.68
CA ARG A 44 -9.62 0.96 -5.21
C ARG A 44 -8.73 -0.29 -5.08
N ASP A 45 -9.35 -1.44 -4.81
CA ASP A 45 -8.67 -2.73 -4.85
C ASP A 45 -8.58 -3.21 -6.29
N MET A 46 -7.39 -3.68 -6.68
CA MET A 46 -7.12 -4.13 -8.04
C MET A 46 -7.11 -5.66 -8.11
N PRO A 47 -7.64 -6.25 -9.19
CA PRO A 47 -7.75 -7.70 -9.31
C PRO A 47 -6.37 -8.36 -9.37
N GLY A 48 -6.22 -9.46 -8.65
CA GLY A 48 -4.99 -10.26 -8.58
C GLY A 48 -3.95 -9.78 -7.57
N LEU A 49 -4.28 -8.80 -6.73
CA LEU A 49 -3.39 -8.28 -5.69
C LEU A 49 -3.96 -8.49 -4.28
N ASP A 50 -3.12 -8.90 -3.32
CA ASP A 50 -3.49 -8.87 -1.89
C ASP A 50 -3.22 -7.46 -1.33
N ILE A 51 -4.27 -6.65 -1.25
CA ILE A 51 -4.21 -5.27 -0.74
C ILE A 51 -4.76 -5.24 0.70
N ARG A 52 -3.91 -4.86 1.64
CA ARG A 52 -4.23 -4.71 3.08
C ARG A 52 -4.26 -3.24 3.45
N ARG A 53 -5.47 -2.68 3.46
CA ARG A 53 -5.68 -1.29 3.87
C ARG A 53 -5.54 -1.09 5.38
N CYS A 54 -5.12 0.11 5.78
CA CYS A 54 -5.17 0.56 7.16
C CYS A 54 -6.63 0.80 7.61
N ILE A 55 -6.82 1.08 8.90
CA ILE A 55 -8.15 1.34 9.48
C ILE A 55 -8.78 2.54 8.79
N ARG A 56 -10.08 2.44 8.47
CA ARG A 56 -10.83 3.52 7.83
C ARG A 56 -10.88 4.74 8.76
N VAL A 57 -10.38 5.87 8.27
CA VAL A 57 -10.43 7.15 8.98
C VAL A 57 -11.53 8.02 8.34
N PRO A 58 -12.74 8.12 8.94
CA PRO A 58 -13.91 8.67 8.26
C PRO A 58 -13.82 10.18 7.96
N TRP A 59 -13.05 10.95 8.73
CA TRP A 59 -12.80 12.38 8.49
C TRP A 59 -11.66 12.65 7.50
N TYR A 60 -10.86 11.64 7.16
CA TYR A 60 -9.83 11.76 6.13
C TYR A 60 -10.37 11.21 4.80
N LYS A 61 -10.80 12.14 3.95
CA LYS A 61 -11.24 11.89 2.57
C LYS A 61 -10.36 12.59 1.54
N ARG A 62 -9.28 13.26 1.96
CA ARG A 62 -8.42 14.02 1.07
C ARG A 62 -7.49 13.08 0.32
N THR A 63 -7.58 13.12 -1.00
CA THR A 63 -6.65 12.51 -1.95
C THR A 63 -5.53 13.48 -2.38
N ASP A 64 -5.55 14.70 -1.84
CA ASP A 64 -4.61 15.76 -2.18
C ASP A 64 -3.27 15.58 -1.47
N ALA A 65 -2.19 15.82 -2.19
CA ALA A 65 -0.80 15.74 -1.73
C ALA A 65 -0.39 16.91 -0.82
N ARG A 66 -1.33 17.55 -0.11
CA ARG A 66 -1.00 18.68 0.77
C ARG A 66 -0.39 18.16 2.08
N PRO A 67 0.73 18.76 2.55
CA PRO A 67 1.22 18.47 3.88
C PRO A 67 0.13 18.85 4.88
N SER A 68 -0.30 17.86 5.64
CA SER A 68 -1.31 18.01 6.68
C SER A 68 -0.85 17.19 7.87
N ILE A 69 -1.07 17.69 9.08
CA ILE A 69 -0.89 16.91 10.31
C ILE A 69 -1.67 15.60 10.21
N HIS A 70 -2.76 15.58 9.44
CA HIS A 70 -3.53 14.37 9.23
C HIS A 70 -2.76 13.26 8.49
N LYS A 71 -1.75 13.60 7.68
CA LYS A 71 -0.93 12.62 6.97
C LYS A 71 -0.02 11.84 7.95
N VAL A 72 0.52 12.52 8.96
CA VAL A 72 1.47 11.92 9.92
C VAL A 72 0.83 10.76 10.70
N TYR A 73 -0.38 10.94 11.26
CA TYR A 73 -1.02 9.84 11.98
C TYR A 73 -1.50 8.73 11.03
N ILE A 74 -1.85 9.05 9.78
CA ILE A 74 -2.27 8.03 8.80
C ILE A 74 -1.07 7.19 8.38
N ASP A 75 0.08 7.81 8.17
CA ASP A 75 1.34 7.10 7.95
C ASP A 75 1.67 6.19 9.13
N PHE A 76 1.44 6.65 10.37
CA PHE A 76 1.57 5.81 11.55
C PHE A 76 0.57 4.63 11.56
N LEU A 77 -0.69 4.84 11.17
CA LEU A 77 -1.68 3.76 11.05
C LEU A 77 -1.28 2.72 9.98
N VAL A 78 -0.72 3.18 8.87
CA VAL A 78 -0.18 2.30 7.81
C VAL A 78 1.04 1.55 8.32
N LEU A 79 1.94 2.20 9.05
CA LEU A 79 3.10 1.56 9.65
C LEU A 79 2.69 0.46 10.62
N VAL A 80 1.75 0.73 11.54
CA VAL A 80 1.22 -0.28 12.46
C VAL A 80 0.58 -1.45 11.68
N ARG A 81 -0.16 -1.15 10.60
CA ARG A 81 -0.75 -2.19 9.74
C ARG A 81 0.32 -3.01 9.05
N ALA A 82 1.33 -2.37 8.48
CA ALA A 82 2.45 -2.99 7.80
C ALA A 82 3.24 -3.88 8.76
N ILE A 83 3.50 -3.46 9.99
CA ILE A 83 4.14 -4.29 11.03
C ILE A 83 3.29 -5.52 11.34
N ARG A 84 1.97 -5.36 11.55
CA ARG A 84 1.07 -6.51 11.80
C ARG A 84 1.05 -7.49 10.64
N VAL A 85 1.01 -6.99 9.41
CA VAL A 85 1.06 -7.82 8.20
C VAL A 85 2.43 -8.48 8.08
N ALA A 86 3.53 -7.76 8.26
CA ALA A 86 4.88 -8.30 8.23
C ALA A 86 5.07 -9.44 9.25
N ARG A 87 4.51 -9.32 10.45
CA ARG A 87 4.58 -10.38 11.47
C ARG A 87 3.85 -11.66 11.06
N ARG A 88 2.72 -11.55 10.36
CA ARG A 88 1.93 -12.72 9.89
C ARG A 88 2.47 -13.29 8.59
N PHE A 89 2.78 -12.41 7.63
CA PHE A 89 3.22 -12.76 6.28
C PHE A 89 4.70 -13.15 6.23
N ARG A 90 5.53 -12.68 7.19
CA ARG A 90 6.97 -12.96 7.28
C ARG A 90 7.68 -12.70 5.93
N PRO A 91 7.60 -11.45 5.39
CA PRO A 91 8.23 -11.09 4.13
C PRO A 91 9.75 -11.19 4.24
N GLN A 92 10.42 -11.55 3.14
CA GLN A 92 11.88 -11.45 3.02
C GLN A 92 12.33 -10.06 2.57
N VAL A 93 11.47 -9.35 1.83
CA VAL A 93 11.76 -8.01 1.31
C VAL A 93 10.61 -7.07 1.66
N ILE A 94 10.95 -5.87 2.14
CA ILE A 94 9.99 -4.78 2.35
C ILE A 94 10.32 -3.68 1.35
N HIS A 95 9.36 -3.32 0.50
CA HIS A 95 9.52 -2.30 -0.53
C HIS A 95 8.61 -1.10 -0.23
N GLY A 96 9.21 0.05 0.04
CA GLY A 96 8.49 1.31 0.28
C GLY A 96 8.24 2.07 -1.01
N HIS A 97 6.97 2.33 -1.33
CA HIS A 97 6.55 3.18 -2.43
C HIS A 97 6.22 4.57 -1.88
N THR A 98 7.19 5.49 -1.97
CA THR A 98 6.98 6.90 -1.63
C THR A 98 6.59 7.67 -2.90
N HIS A 99 5.65 8.60 -2.76
CA HIS A 99 5.27 9.53 -3.81
C HIS A 99 6.31 10.66 -3.82
N GLU A 100 7.13 10.76 -4.88
CA GLU A 100 7.76 12.03 -5.28
C GLU A 100 6.72 12.94 -5.94
#